data_AF-A0A7G7CPC7-F1
#
_entry.id   AF-A0A7G7CPC7-F1
#
_cell.length_a   1.000
_cell.length_b   1.000
_cell.length_c   1.000
_cell.angle_alpha   90.00
_cell.angle_beta   90.00
_cell.angle_gamma   90.00
#
_symmetry.space_group_name_H-M   'P 1'
#
loop_
_entity.id
_entity.type
_entity.pdbx_description
1 polymer ?
#
loop_
_entity_poly.entity_id
_entity_poly.type
_entity_poly.pdbx_seq_one_letter_code
_entity_poly.pdbx_strand_id
1 'polypeptide(L)'
;MGSCDSPSATDSSAAPDFISLEEARSNNVSRIVAEQYRNSVQVLDDPYGIESVETFFDSSNTLVVADSTAAAQLRGASLAISQHAPMVTYDDSVHGAIIKLIDDLRIQRVVTIGDVGIAPSTGEVIIFPDPGTDKSLGEMTAFEYSKQMVRNHQEMPFAVANLQPNERVELRPEWEVLDIVESGRVPALPAQSRRDGQMAPVIVATPTTPVVNIVNARSFGGNVHILPDADPATNESAMAKVIGLADGPLIALGAEFESPTVLAQRIREGEEKFLGEKSTRPSE
;
A
#
# COMPACT_ATOMS: atom_id res chain seq x y z
N MET A 1 67.90 10.25 -4.21
CA MET A 1 66.96 11.26 -3.67
C MET A 1 66.33 11.97 -4.85
N GLY A 2 65.10 11.58 -5.19
CA GLY A 2 64.35 12.10 -6.33
C GLY A 2 62.89 11.70 -6.13
N SER A 3 62.03 12.72 -6.12
CA SER A 3 60.65 12.73 -5.65
C SER A 3 59.73 11.69 -6.28
N CYS A 4 58.90 11.06 -5.45
CA CYS A 4 57.62 10.49 -5.86
C CYS A 4 56.60 11.62 -5.95
N ASP A 5 56.08 11.88 -7.15
CA ASP A 5 54.87 12.68 -7.34
C ASP A 5 53.78 11.71 -7.82
N SER A 6 52.70 11.59 -7.05
CA SER A 6 51.57 10.70 -7.34
C SER A 6 50.41 11.56 -7.84
N PRO A 7 49.83 11.29 -9.02
CA PRO A 7 48.65 12.03 -9.45
C PRO A 7 47.41 11.55 -8.69
N SER A 8 46.87 12.50 -7.92
CA SER A 8 45.47 12.78 -7.62
C SER A 8 44.46 11.63 -7.73
N ALA A 9 43.93 11.22 -6.58
CA ALA A 9 42.64 10.55 -6.50
C ALA A 9 41.56 11.48 -7.07
N THR A 10 40.87 11.03 -8.11
CA THR A 10 39.62 11.63 -8.58
C THR A 10 38.56 11.48 -7.49
N ASP A 11 38.23 12.63 -6.93
CA ASP A 11 37.06 12.92 -6.12
C ASP A 11 35.80 12.51 -6.89
N SER A 12 35.15 11.42 -6.49
CA SER A 12 33.84 11.03 -7.00
C SER A 12 32.79 11.69 -6.10
N SER A 13 32.54 12.97 -6.34
CA SER A 13 31.33 13.62 -5.88
C SER A 13 30.17 13.08 -6.72
N ALA A 14 29.37 12.20 -6.13
CA ALA A 14 28.08 11.83 -6.70
C ALA A 14 27.23 13.12 -6.80
N ALA A 15 26.99 13.58 -8.02
CA ALA A 15 26.03 14.65 -8.27
C ALA A 15 24.65 14.22 -7.74
N PRO A 16 23.83 15.14 -7.21
CA PRO A 16 22.46 14.80 -6.83
C PRO A 16 21.72 14.28 -8.06
N ASP A 17 21.01 13.15 -7.92
CA ASP A 17 20.14 12.61 -8.96
C ASP A 17 19.12 13.69 -9.36
N PHE A 18 19.33 14.34 -10.51
CA PHE A 18 18.38 15.29 -11.05
C PHE A 18 17.14 14.53 -11.53
N ILE A 19 15.99 14.85 -10.95
CA ILE A 19 14.72 14.26 -11.37
C ILE A 19 14.30 14.90 -12.71
N SER A 20 14.34 14.11 -13.78
CA SER A 20 13.82 14.51 -15.09
C SER A 20 12.29 14.36 -15.11
N LEU A 21 11.57 15.47 -15.01
CA LEU A 21 10.11 15.49 -15.07
C LEU A 21 9.55 15.06 -16.43
N GLU A 22 10.28 15.32 -17.52
CA GLU A 22 9.88 14.91 -18.86
C GLU A 22 9.98 13.39 -19.01
N GLU A 23 11.04 12.79 -18.48
CA GLU A 23 11.20 11.34 -18.42
C GLU A 23 10.15 10.70 -17.51
N ALA A 24 9.92 11.28 -16.33
CA ALA A 24 8.88 10.84 -15.41
C ALA A 24 7.50 10.85 -16.07
N ARG A 25 7.17 11.94 -16.80
CA ARG A 25 5.93 12.06 -17.57
C ARG A 25 5.83 10.98 -18.63
N SER A 26 6.89 10.76 -19.41
CA SER A 26 6.94 9.71 -20.42
C SER A 26 6.69 8.32 -19.82
N ASN A 27 7.32 8.01 -18.69
CA ASN A 27 7.15 6.74 -17.97
C ASN A 27 5.74 6.55 -17.41
N ASN A 28 5.13 7.63 -16.93
CA ASN A 28 3.77 7.60 -16.38
C ASN A 28 2.73 7.36 -17.49
N VAL A 29 2.80 8.09 -18.61
CA VAL A 29 1.80 8.00 -19.69
C VAL A 29 1.95 6.78 -20.58
N SER A 30 3.16 6.19 -20.67
CA SER A 30 3.43 5.00 -21.50
C SER A 30 3.11 3.67 -20.81
N ARG A 31 2.68 3.71 -19.55
CA ARG A 31 2.40 2.51 -18.75
C ARG A 31 1.23 1.71 -19.33
N ILE A 32 1.41 0.40 -19.41
CA ILE A 32 0.34 -0.54 -19.73
C ILE A 32 -0.46 -0.79 -18.44
N VAL A 33 -1.75 -0.47 -18.47
CA VAL A 33 -2.67 -0.66 -17.33
C VAL A 33 -3.90 -1.45 -17.76
N ALA A 34 -4.55 -2.08 -16.79
CA ALA A 34 -5.82 -2.77 -17.03
C ALA A 34 -6.89 -1.77 -17.48
N GLU A 35 -7.83 -2.24 -18.31
CA GLU A 35 -8.78 -1.36 -18.98
C GLU A 35 -9.65 -0.58 -17.98
N GLN A 36 -10.01 -1.17 -16.83
CA GLN A 36 -10.80 -0.47 -15.81
C GLN A 36 -10.12 0.77 -15.21
N TYR A 37 -8.79 0.87 -15.31
CA TYR A 37 -8.04 2.01 -14.78
C TYR A 37 -7.66 3.02 -15.86
N ARG A 38 -7.81 2.66 -17.14
CA ARG A 38 -7.43 3.52 -18.26
C ARG A 38 -8.24 4.81 -18.22
N ASN A 39 -7.56 5.94 -18.42
CA ASN A 39 -8.17 7.26 -18.50
C ASN A 39 -9.02 7.64 -17.27
N SER A 40 -8.67 7.11 -16.09
CA SER A 40 -9.39 7.35 -14.85
C SER A 40 -8.46 7.87 -13.76
N VAL A 41 -8.92 8.93 -13.08
CA VAL A 41 -8.40 9.35 -11.77
C VAL A 41 -9.43 8.95 -10.73
N GLN A 42 -9.00 8.29 -9.66
CA GLN A 42 -9.85 7.90 -8.53
C GLN A 42 -9.23 8.42 -7.24
N VAL A 43 -10.08 8.80 -6.29
CA VAL A 43 -9.70 9.15 -4.92
C VAL A 43 -10.56 8.29 -4.01
N LEU A 44 -9.94 7.49 -3.15
CA LEU A 44 -10.64 6.57 -2.26
C LEU A 44 -10.67 7.15 -0.84
N ASP A 45 -11.84 7.59 -0.40
CA ASP A 45 -12.10 8.00 1.00
C ASP A 45 -12.63 6.80 1.78
N ASP A 46 -11.69 5.94 2.16
CA ASP A 46 -12.00 4.62 2.69
C ASP A 46 -11.29 4.39 4.02
N PRO A 47 -11.89 4.77 5.16
CA PRO A 47 -11.27 4.55 6.46
C PRO A 47 -11.21 3.06 6.85
N TYR A 48 -12.03 2.20 6.24
CA TYR A 48 -12.22 0.82 6.67
C TYR A 48 -11.72 -0.23 5.66
N GLY A 49 -11.28 0.17 4.48
CA GLY A 49 -10.78 -0.74 3.45
C GLY A 49 -11.87 -1.35 2.57
N ILE A 50 -13.14 -0.92 2.65
CA ILE A 50 -14.23 -1.51 1.88
C ILE A 50 -14.13 -1.13 0.40
N GLU A 51 -14.05 0.17 0.10
CA GLU A 51 -13.98 0.70 -1.26
C GLU A 51 -12.68 0.27 -1.96
N SER A 52 -11.56 0.24 -1.22
CA SER A 52 -10.27 -0.21 -1.76
C SER A 52 -10.27 -1.70 -2.08
N VAL A 53 -10.94 -2.54 -1.29
CA VAL A 53 -11.11 -3.95 -1.68
C VAL A 53 -11.95 -4.07 -2.95
N GLU A 54 -13.09 -3.39 -3.02
CA GLU A 54 -13.96 -3.41 -4.21
C GLU A 54 -13.24 -2.90 -5.47
N THR A 55 -12.31 -1.94 -5.30
CA THR A 55 -11.51 -1.35 -6.39
C THR A 55 -10.43 -2.31 -6.94
N PHE A 56 -9.85 -3.14 -6.07
CA PHE A 56 -8.69 -3.97 -6.41
C PHE A 56 -9.02 -5.46 -6.58
N PHE A 57 -10.13 -5.95 -6.06
CA PHE A 57 -10.43 -7.39 -6.01
C PHE A 57 -11.81 -7.70 -6.58
N ASP A 58 -11.85 -8.43 -7.69
CA ASP A 58 -13.10 -9.01 -8.21
C ASP A 58 -13.49 -10.31 -7.48
N SER A 59 -12.55 -10.92 -6.74
CA SER A 59 -12.73 -12.15 -5.96
C SER A 59 -11.57 -12.37 -5.01
N SER A 60 -11.76 -13.14 -3.94
CA SER A 60 -10.67 -13.66 -3.10
C SER A 60 -11.10 -14.94 -2.36
N ASN A 61 -10.15 -15.82 -2.03
CA ASN A 61 -10.46 -16.96 -1.14
C ASN A 61 -10.42 -16.54 0.34
N THR A 62 -9.53 -15.60 0.66
CA THR A 62 -9.22 -15.17 2.03
C THR A 62 -9.57 -13.70 2.22
N LEU A 63 -10.13 -13.34 3.37
CA LEU A 63 -10.25 -11.96 3.84
C LEU A 63 -9.56 -11.85 5.20
N VAL A 64 -8.73 -10.82 5.37
CA VAL A 64 -8.17 -10.44 6.66
C VAL A 64 -9.06 -9.36 7.27
N VAL A 65 -9.51 -9.55 8.50
CA VAL A 65 -10.31 -8.56 9.23
C VAL A 65 -9.53 -8.23 10.50
N ALA A 66 -9.04 -7.00 10.62
CA ALA A 66 -8.28 -6.57 11.80
C ALA A 66 -9.04 -5.46 12.53
N ASP A 67 -8.95 -5.41 13.86
CA ASP A 67 -9.42 -4.24 14.61
C ASP A 67 -8.59 -2.98 14.28
N SER A 68 -8.95 -1.83 14.86
CA SER A 68 -8.29 -0.55 14.58
C SER A 68 -6.95 -0.34 15.30
N THR A 69 -6.47 -1.28 16.12
CA THR A 69 -5.19 -1.15 16.84
C THR A 69 -4.02 -1.22 15.87
N ALA A 70 -2.92 -0.53 16.18
CA ALA A 70 -1.74 -0.54 15.31
C ALA A 70 -1.12 -1.94 15.23
N ALA A 71 -1.16 -2.69 16.34
CA ALA A 71 -0.66 -4.05 16.40
C ALA A 71 -1.47 -5.00 15.49
N ALA A 72 -2.80 -4.95 15.53
CA ALA A 72 -3.64 -5.76 14.65
C ALA A 72 -3.50 -5.34 13.17
N GLN A 73 -3.46 -4.03 12.90
CA GLN A 73 -3.32 -3.51 11.54
C GLN A 73 -1.99 -3.94 10.89
N LEU A 74 -0.86 -3.85 11.60
CA LEU A 74 0.45 -4.26 11.07
C LEU A 74 0.59 -5.78 10.94
N ARG A 75 -0.01 -6.53 11.88
CA ARG A 75 -0.10 -8.00 11.78
C ARG A 75 -0.93 -8.42 10.57
N GLY A 76 -2.09 -7.77 10.39
CA GLY A 76 -2.97 -7.97 9.23
C GLY A 76 -2.30 -7.61 7.92
N ALA A 77 -1.60 -6.47 7.85
CA ALA A 77 -0.82 -6.07 6.68
C ALA A 77 0.20 -7.12 6.27
N SER A 78 0.94 -7.65 7.24
CA SER A 78 1.95 -8.70 7.02
C SER A 78 1.34 -9.97 6.43
N LEU A 79 0.17 -10.36 6.93
CA LEU A 79 -0.56 -11.54 6.48
C LEU A 79 -1.19 -11.32 5.09
N ALA A 80 -1.93 -10.23 4.93
CA ALA A 80 -2.64 -9.87 3.71
C ALA A 80 -1.71 -9.76 2.51
N ILE A 81 -0.61 -8.99 2.65
CA ILE A 81 0.34 -8.75 1.56
C ILE A 81 1.08 -10.04 1.20
N SER A 82 1.50 -10.83 2.19
CA SER A 82 2.22 -12.08 1.94
C SER A 82 1.38 -13.17 1.27
N GLN A 83 0.05 -13.13 1.48
CA GLN A 83 -0.90 -14.10 0.92
C GLN A 83 -1.69 -13.56 -0.28
N HIS A 84 -1.42 -12.32 -0.72
CA HIS A 84 -2.20 -11.63 -1.76
C HIS A 84 -3.71 -11.62 -1.46
N ALA A 85 -4.06 -11.39 -0.20
CA ALA A 85 -5.43 -11.34 0.29
C ALA A 85 -5.84 -9.88 0.62
N PRO A 86 -7.11 -9.51 0.38
CA PRO A 86 -7.66 -8.25 0.86
C PRO A 86 -7.71 -8.19 2.39
N MET A 87 -7.69 -6.98 2.91
CA MET A 87 -7.83 -6.65 4.32
C MET A 87 -8.87 -5.54 4.51
N VAL A 88 -9.61 -5.63 5.61
CA VAL A 88 -10.52 -4.57 6.08
C VAL A 88 -10.27 -4.29 7.56
N THR A 89 -10.53 -3.06 7.98
CA THR A 89 -10.55 -2.65 9.38
C THR A 89 -11.96 -2.85 9.93
N TYR A 90 -12.07 -3.59 11.02
CA TYR A 90 -13.32 -3.83 11.70
C TYR A 90 -13.75 -2.60 12.50
N ASP A 91 -15.01 -2.24 12.33
CA ASP A 91 -15.77 -1.36 13.21
C ASP A 91 -17.24 -1.81 13.15
N ASP A 92 -17.97 -1.68 14.25
CA ASP A 92 -19.37 -2.12 14.31
C ASP A 92 -20.25 -1.41 13.27
N SER A 93 -19.92 -0.16 12.91
CA SER A 93 -20.65 0.62 11.91
C SER A 93 -20.56 0.05 10.49
N VAL A 94 -19.51 -0.72 10.20
CA VAL A 94 -19.29 -1.36 8.88
C VAL A 94 -19.43 -2.87 8.91
N HIS A 95 -19.85 -3.47 10.03
CA HIS A 95 -20.05 -4.92 10.16
C HIS A 95 -20.87 -5.50 9.00
N GLY A 96 -22.01 -4.89 8.68
CA GLY A 96 -22.87 -5.34 7.58
C GLY A 96 -22.19 -5.26 6.20
N ALA A 97 -21.34 -4.25 5.99
CA ALA A 97 -20.57 -4.12 4.74
C ALA A 97 -19.50 -5.21 4.64
N ILE A 98 -18.84 -5.58 5.74
CA ILE A 98 -17.86 -6.69 5.79
C ILE A 98 -18.54 -8.02 5.45
N ILE A 99 -19.73 -8.30 6.02
CA ILE A 99 -20.49 -9.52 5.69
C ILE A 99 -20.87 -9.55 4.21
N LYS A 100 -21.34 -8.43 3.66
CA LYS A 100 -21.63 -8.32 2.21
C LYS A 100 -20.38 -8.58 1.37
N LEU A 101 -19.23 -8.05 1.77
CA LEU A 101 -17.95 -8.22 1.07
C LEU A 101 -17.50 -9.69 1.05
N ILE A 102 -17.72 -10.42 2.14
CA ILE A 102 -17.47 -11.88 2.23
C ILE A 102 -18.23 -12.62 1.13
N ASP A 103 -19.51 -12.30 0.94
CA ASP A 103 -20.36 -12.91 -0.07
C ASP A 103 -19.96 -12.50 -1.49
N ASP A 104 -19.79 -11.20 -1.74
CA ASP A 104 -19.49 -10.65 -3.08
C ASP A 104 -18.17 -11.19 -3.65
N LEU A 105 -17.14 -11.29 -2.81
CA LEU A 105 -15.82 -11.80 -3.21
C LEU A 105 -15.71 -13.32 -3.16
N ARG A 106 -16.75 -14.01 -2.68
CA ARG A 106 -16.80 -15.47 -2.48
C ARG A 106 -15.69 -15.96 -1.54
N ILE A 107 -15.50 -15.22 -0.45
CA ILE A 107 -14.52 -15.55 0.59
C ILE A 107 -14.90 -16.90 1.21
N GLN A 108 -13.92 -17.77 1.40
CA GLN A 108 -14.08 -19.06 2.08
C GLN A 108 -13.39 -19.07 3.45
N ARG A 109 -12.44 -18.16 3.66
CA ARG A 109 -11.65 -18.05 4.89
C ARG A 109 -11.58 -16.61 5.35
N VAL A 110 -11.95 -16.38 6.60
CA VAL A 110 -11.78 -15.09 7.26
C VAL A 110 -10.85 -15.30 8.44
N VAL A 111 -9.75 -14.56 8.46
CA VAL A 111 -8.87 -14.48 9.63
C VAL A 111 -9.15 -13.17 10.36
N THR A 112 -9.52 -13.28 11.63
CA THR A 112 -9.76 -12.12 12.49
C THR A 112 -8.53 -11.83 13.34
N ILE A 113 -8.15 -10.56 13.50
CA ILE A 113 -6.94 -10.15 14.21
C ILE A 113 -7.29 -9.05 15.20
N GLY A 114 -7.00 -9.28 16.48
CA GLY A 114 -7.41 -8.40 17.56
C GLY A 114 -8.88 -8.61 17.97
N ASP A 115 -9.50 -7.58 18.53
CA ASP A 115 -10.89 -7.58 19.00
C ASP A 115 -11.87 -7.31 17.84
N VAL A 116 -12.25 -8.39 17.15
CA VAL A 116 -13.17 -8.35 16.01
C VAL A 116 -14.48 -9.03 16.40
N GLY A 117 -15.58 -8.27 16.31
CA GLY A 117 -16.94 -8.72 16.63
C GLY A 117 -17.57 -9.69 15.63
N ILE A 118 -16.78 -10.59 15.02
CA ILE A 118 -17.26 -11.63 14.09
C ILE A 118 -17.00 -13.00 14.72
N ALA A 119 -18.07 -13.76 14.93
CA ALA A 119 -17.99 -15.06 15.60
C ALA A 119 -17.24 -16.10 14.75
N PRO A 120 -16.37 -16.94 15.36
CA PRO A 120 -15.74 -18.05 14.67
C PRO A 120 -16.75 -19.05 14.10
N SER A 121 -16.43 -19.65 12.96
CA SER A 121 -17.30 -20.60 12.27
C SER A 121 -16.48 -21.65 11.50
N THR A 122 -17.09 -22.81 11.25
CA THR A 122 -16.48 -23.93 10.49
C THR A 122 -17.36 -24.37 9.32
N GLY A 123 -18.32 -23.52 8.92
CA GLY A 123 -19.30 -23.80 7.88
C GLY A 123 -18.76 -23.57 6.48
N GLU A 124 -19.63 -23.04 5.60
CA GLU A 124 -19.26 -22.68 4.22
C GLU A 124 -18.13 -21.64 4.18
N VAL A 125 -18.21 -20.63 5.04
CA VAL A 125 -17.11 -19.71 5.35
C VAL A 125 -16.49 -20.17 6.67
N ILE A 126 -15.17 -20.32 6.70
CA ILE A 126 -14.41 -20.65 7.90
C ILE A 126 -13.87 -19.35 8.48
N ILE A 127 -14.32 -19.00 9.69
CA ILE A 127 -13.88 -17.79 10.40
C ILE A 127 -13.08 -18.22 11.62
N PHE A 128 -11.86 -17.71 11.77
CA PHE A 128 -10.98 -18.07 12.88
C PHE A 128 -10.09 -16.89 13.32
N PRO A 129 -9.83 -16.76 14.63
CA PRO A 129 -8.93 -15.73 15.13
C PRO A 129 -7.46 -16.10 14.89
N ASP A 130 -6.62 -15.10 14.59
CA ASP A 130 -5.18 -15.20 14.73
C ASP A 130 -4.81 -15.11 16.21
N PRO A 131 -4.11 -16.12 16.77
CA PRO A 131 -3.61 -16.09 18.16
C PRO A 131 -2.63 -14.97 18.48
N GLY A 132 -2.11 -14.27 17.48
CA GLY A 132 -1.13 -13.19 17.65
C GLY A 132 0.30 -13.67 17.95
N THR A 133 0.59 -14.96 17.76
CA THR A 133 1.92 -15.53 18.03
C THR A 133 2.75 -15.70 16.76
N ASP A 134 4.07 -15.73 16.88
CA ASP A 134 4.98 -16.06 15.76
C ASP A 134 4.67 -17.44 15.19
N LYS A 135 4.37 -18.39 16.09
CA LYS A 135 4.05 -19.77 15.75
C LYS A 135 2.77 -19.84 14.90
N SER A 136 1.71 -19.14 15.29
CA SER A 136 0.46 -19.12 14.51
C SER A 136 0.66 -18.51 13.14
N LEU A 137 1.51 -17.48 13.01
CA LEU A 137 1.84 -16.90 11.71
C LEU A 137 2.48 -17.94 10.79
N GLY A 138 3.46 -18.68 11.33
CA GLY A 138 4.15 -19.71 10.58
C GLY A 138 3.26 -20.92 10.26
N GLU A 139 2.37 -21.30 11.16
CA GLU A 139 1.39 -22.38 10.90
C GLU A 139 0.37 -21.99 9.83
N MET A 140 -0.13 -20.74 9.85
CA MET A 140 -1.09 -20.26 8.85
C MET A 140 -0.48 -20.18 7.45
N THR A 141 0.78 -19.75 7.35
CA THR A 141 1.38 -19.35 6.07
C THR A 141 2.42 -20.33 5.54
N ALA A 142 2.86 -21.28 6.38
CA ALA A 142 4.00 -22.16 6.14
C ALA A 142 5.34 -21.42 5.90
N PHE A 143 5.51 -20.23 6.48
CA PHE A 143 6.76 -19.46 6.39
C PHE A 143 7.28 -19.02 7.76
N GLU A 144 8.60 -18.84 7.87
CA GLU A 144 9.22 -18.15 9.00
C GLU A 144 9.30 -16.66 8.70
N TYR A 145 8.95 -15.82 9.68
CA TYR A 145 8.93 -14.38 9.52
C TYR A 145 10.07 -13.73 10.30
N SER A 146 10.79 -12.82 9.62
CA SER A 146 11.65 -11.86 10.29
C SER A 146 10.80 -10.71 10.84
N LYS A 147 11.25 -10.08 11.93
CA LYS A 147 10.51 -8.99 12.56
C LYS A 147 11.09 -7.66 12.15
N GLN A 148 10.22 -6.74 11.77
CA GLN A 148 10.57 -5.34 11.57
C GLN A 148 9.72 -4.47 12.49
N MET A 149 10.42 -3.70 13.33
CA MET A 149 9.77 -2.76 14.23
C MET A 149 9.42 -1.47 13.50
N VAL A 150 8.19 -1.01 13.71
CA VAL A 150 7.68 0.30 13.30
C VAL A 150 7.70 1.17 14.56
N ARG A 151 8.31 2.36 14.50
CA ARG A 151 8.62 3.15 15.71
C ARG A 151 7.50 4.07 16.15
N ASN A 152 6.69 4.53 15.21
CA ASN A 152 5.55 5.41 15.46
C ASN A 152 4.47 5.27 14.38
N HIS A 153 3.32 5.89 14.61
CA HIS A 153 2.18 5.82 13.69
C HIS A 153 2.50 6.39 12.31
N GLN A 154 3.32 7.45 12.23
CA GLN A 154 3.70 8.12 10.99
C GLN A 154 4.55 7.21 10.08
N GLU A 155 5.26 6.23 10.65
CA GLU A 155 6.03 5.25 9.90
C GLU A 155 5.18 4.11 9.32
N MET A 156 3.95 3.89 9.81
CA MET A 156 3.14 2.74 9.37
C MET A 156 2.83 2.74 7.87
N PRO A 157 2.37 3.85 7.23
CA PRO A 157 2.14 3.88 5.80
C PRO A 157 3.39 3.53 4.98
N PHE A 158 4.55 4.05 5.38
CA PHE A 158 5.82 3.77 4.72
C PHE A 158 6.26 2.33 4.91
N ALA A 159 6.13 1.78 6.11
CA ALA A 159 6.48 0.39 6.40
C ALA A 159 5.65 -0.58 5.57
N VAL A 160 4.34 -0.34 5.46
CA VAL A 160 3.42 -1.17 4.68
C VAL A 160 3.62 -1.01 3.18
N ALA A 161 3.81 0.21 2.67
CA ALA A 161 4.05 0.45 1.26
C ALA A 161 5.33 -0.22 0.75
N ASN A 162 6.37 -0.29 1.59
CA ASN A 162 7.65 -0.92 1.25
C ASN A 162 7.69 -2.43 1.51
N LEU A 163 6.68 -2.99 2.20
CA LEU A 163 6.63 -4.41 2.50
C LEU A 163 6.57 -5.24 1.21
N GLN A 164 7.53 -6.16 1.04
CA GLN A 164 7.54 -7.07 -0.10
C GLN A 164 6.87 -8.40 0.28
N PRO A 165 5.93 -8.91 -0.55
CA PRO A 165 5.23 -10.17 -0.28
C PRO A 165 6.16 -11.36 -0.01
N ASN A 166 7.31 -11.41 -0.68
CA ASN A 166 8.26 -12.52 -0.65
C ASN A 166 9.32 -12.41 0.46
N GLU A 167 9.48 -11.27 1.12
CA GLU A 167 10.51 -11.07 2.16
C GLU A 167 10.14 -11.70 3.51
N ARG A 168 8.86 -12.07 3.69
CA ARG A 168 8.34 -12.70 4.92
C ARG A 168 8.73 -11.88 6.16
N VAL A 169 8.36 -10.61 6.12
CA VAL A 169 8.56 -9.68 7.23
C VAL A 169 7.24 -9.50 7.97
N GLU A 170 7.30 -9.62 9.29
CA GLU A 170 6.22 -9.27 10.20
C GLU A 170 6.49 -7.86 10.72
N LEU A 171 5.60 -6.93 10.38
CA LEU A 171 5.60 -5.58 10.93
C LEU A 171 5.02 -5.60 12.34
N ARG A 172 5.71 -4.94 13.29
CA ARG A 172 5.25 -4.79 14.67
C ARG A 172 5.44 -3.36 15.18
N PRO A 173 4.45 -2.78 15.86
CA PRO A 173 4.65 -1.49 16.50
C PRO A 173 5.55 -1.63 17.73
N GLU A 174 6.41 -0.64 18.00
CA GLU A 174 7.23 -0.60 19.22
C GLU A 174 6.43 -0.21 20.47
N TRP A 175 5.28 0.46 20.28
CA TRP A 175 4.52 1.10 21.35
C TRP A 175 3.29 0.31 21.81
N GLU A 176 2.94 -0.78 21.13
CA GLU A 176 1.75 -1.58 21.38
C GLU A 176 2.06 -3.06 21.16
N VAL A 177 1.37 -3.94 21.88
CA VAL A 177 1.52 -5.38 21.74
C VAL A 177 0.16 -5.96 21.36
N LEU A 178 0.16 -6.92 20.43
CA LEU A 178 -1.05 -7.64 20.08
C LEU A 178 -1.40 -8.62 21.20
N ASP A 179 -2.64 -8.59 21.66
CA ASP A 179 -3.14 -9.53 22.66
C ASP A 179 -3.08 -10.96 22.13
N ILE A 180 -2.54 -11.87 22.95
CA ILE A 180 -2.47 -13.28 22.62
C ILE A 180 -3.78 -13.95 23.01
N VAL A 181 -4.47 -14.51 22.02
CA VAL A 181 -5.68 -15.29 22.24
C VAL A 181 -5.31 -16.77 22.25
N GLU A 182 -5.68 -17.48 23.32
CA GLU A 182 -5.58 -18.94 23.33
C GLU A 182 -6.51 -19.52 22.26
N SER A 183 -5.92 -20.04 21.19
CA SER A 183 -6.65 -20.77 20.17
C SER A 183 -5.99 -22.13 19.95
N GLY A 184 -6.78 -23.09 19.46
CA GLY A 184 -6.29 -24.40 19.06
C GLY A 184 -5.45 -24.34 17.80
N ARG A 185 -5.53 -25.40 16.99
CA ARG A 185 -4.83 -25.45 15.70
C ARG A 185 -5.40 -24.40 14.75
N VAL A 186 -4.55 -23.51 14.25
CA VAL A 186 -4.96 -22.48 13.29
C VAL A 186 -5.03 -23.07 11.88
N PRO A 187 -6.11 -22.85 11.11
CA PRO A 187 -6.20 -23.26 9.72
C PRO A 187 -5.11 -22.62 8.85
N ALA A 188 -4.65 -23.35 7.84
CA ALA A 188 -3.75 -22.79 6.83
C ALA A 188 -4.49 -21.78 5.94
N LEU A 189 -3.80 -20.71 5.58
CA LEU A 189 -4.22 -19.72 4.61
C LEU A 189 -3.59 -20.06 3.25
N PRO A 190 -4.39 -20.38 2.22
CA PRO A 190 -3.85 -20.67 0.91
C PRO A 190 -3.24 -19.41 0.31
N ALA A 191 -1.98 -19.50 -0.10
CA ALA A 191 -1.32 -18.44 -0.84
C ALA A 191 -2.05 -18.19 -2.17
N GLN A 192 -2.34 -16.92 -2.46
CA GLN A 192 -2.97 -16.51 -3.70
C GLN A 192 -1.90 -15.93 -4.65
N SER A 193 -2.20 -15.96 -5.95
CA SER A 193 -1.34 -15.31 -6.94
C SER A 193 -1.56 -13.81 -6.92
N ARG A 194 -0.49 -13.07 -7.21
CA ARG A 194 -0.54 -11.62 -7.45
C ARG A 194 -1.57 -11.33 -8.57
N ARG A 195 -2.43 -10.33 -8.36
CA ARG A 195 -3.65 -10.12 -9.16
C ARG A 195 -3.52 -9.03 -10.21
N ASP A 196 -2.61 -8.08 -10.01
CA ASP A 196 -2.41 -6.95 -10.92
C ASP A 196 -1.97 -7.34 -12.35
N GLY A 197 -1.43 -8.54 -12.55
CA GLY A 197 -0.88 -8.95 -13.86
C GLY A 197 0.20 -8.03 -14.40
N GLN A 198 0.91 -7.27 -13.55
CA GLN A 198 1.82 -6.17 -13.94
C GLN A 198 1.14 -4.96 -14.62
N MET A 199 -0.17 -4.80 -14.44
CA MET A 199 -0.99 -3.75 -15.07
C MET A 199 -1.70 -2.84 -14.06
N ALA A 200 -1.18 -2.74 -12.84
CA ALA A 200 -1.67 -1.80 -11.84
C ALA A 200 -1.50 -0.34 -12.30
N PRO A 201 -2.46 0.56 -11.95
CA PRO A 201 -2.31 1.98 -12.21
C PRO A 201 -1.19 2.58 -11.36
N VAL A 202 -0.92 3.87 -11.54
CA VAL A 202 -0.14 4.60 -10.55
C VAL A 202 -0.99 4.74 -9.30
N ILE A 203 -0.45 4.36 -8.15
CA ILE A 203 -1.14 4.43 -6.86
C ILE A 203 -0.33 5.35 -5.96
N VAL A 204 -0.98 6.36 -5.42
CA VAL A 204 -0.38 7.33 -4.50
C VAL A 204 -1.11 7.33 -3.17
N ALA A 205 -0.38 7.63 -2.11
CA ALA A 205 -0.90 7.77 -0.75
C ALA A 205 -0.08 8.86 -0.04
N THR A 206 -0.46 9.22 1.19
CA THR A 206 0.29 10.13 2.06
C THR A 206 0.55 9.47 3.42
N PRO A 207 1.31 10.10 4.34
CA PRO A 207 1.48 9.61 5.70
C PRO A 207 0.19 9.58 6.53
N THR A 208 -0.90 10.21 6.08
CA THR A 208 -2.20 10.19 6.77
C THR A 208 -3.18 9.19 6.20
N THR A 209 -2.85 8.55 5.06
CA THR A 209 -3.70 7.55 4.43
C THR A 209 -3.96 6.37 5.39
N PRO A 210 -5.22 5.91 5.53
CA PRO A 210 -5.54 4.69 6.25
C PRO A 210 -4.72 3.51 5.74
N VAL A 211 -3.99 2.84 6.64
CA VAL A 211 -3.04 1.77 6.29
C VAL A 211 -3.70 0.64 5.50
N VAL A 212 -4.96 0.32 5.81
CA VAL A 212 -5.74 -0.72 5.14
C VAL A 212 -5.84 -0.51 3.62
N ASN A 213 -5.93 0.75 3.14
CA ASN A 213 -5.98 1.03 1.70
C ASN A 213 -4.65 0.72 1.01
N ILE A 214 -3.54 1.02 1.69
CA ILE A 214 -2.20 0.69 1.22
C ILE A 214 -2.01 -0.83 1.21
N VAL A 215 -2.50 -1.52 2.25
CA VAL A 215 -2.48 -2.99 2.30
C VAL A 215 -3.19 -3.58 1.09
N ASN A 216 -4.41 -3.12 0.78
CA ASN A 216 -5.18 -3.65 -0.35
C ASN A 216 -4.49 -3.43 -1.70
N ALA A 217 -3.96 -2.22 -1.94
CA ALA A 217 -3.16 -1.94 -3.13
C ALA A 217 -1.92 -2.84 -3.24
N ARG A 218 -1.19 -3.06 -2.14
CA ARG A 218 0.01 -3.92 -2.09
C ARG A 218 -0.34 -5.39 -2.26
N SER A 219 -1.40 -5.88 -1.60
CA SER A 219 -1.91 -7.25 -1.72
C SER A 219 -2.35 -7.57 -3.15
N PHE A 220 -2.97 -6.62 -3.85
CA PHE A 220 -3.29 -6.73 -5.26
C PHE A 220 -2.05 -6.88 -6.15
N GLY A 221 -0.93 -6.29 -5.73
CA GLY A 221 0.35 -6.29 -6.43
C GLY A 221 0.80 -4.92 -6.94
N GLY A 222 0.02 -3.87 -6.64
CA GLY A 222 0.34 -2.49 -6.98
C GLY A 222 1.49 -1.94 -6.15
N ASN A 223 2.27 -1.04 -6.75
CA ASN A 223 3.27 -0.26 -6.02
C ASN A 223 2.63 1.06 -5.58
N VAL A 224 2.77 1.38 -4.29
CA VAL A 224 2.20 2.60 -3.70
C VAL A 224 3.33 3.60 -3.49
N HIS A 225 3.15 4.81 -4.01
CA HIS A 225 4.06 5.93 -3.80
C HIS A 225 3.53 6.83 -2.67
N ILE A 226 4.25 6.87 -1.54
CA ILE A 226 3.92 7.80 -0.45
C ILE A 226 4.45 9.19 -0.83
N LEU A 227 3.53 10.12 -1.07
CA LEU A 227 3.81 11.53 -1.30
C LEU A 227 3.92 12.25 0.06
N PRO A 228 4.73 13.31 0.18
CA PRO A 228 4.84 14.09 1.40
C PRO A 228 3.55 14.86 1.74
N ASP A 229 2.78 15.25 0.73
CA ASP A 229 1.52 15.99 0.84
C ASP A 229 0.57 15.55 -0.30
N ALA A 230 -0.73 15.77 -0.10
CA ALA A 230 -1.76 15.43 -1.09
C ALA A 230 -1.74 16.35 -2.32
N ASP A 231 -1.16 17.54 -2.22
CA ASP A 231 -0.91 18.41 -3.35
C ASP A 231 0.48 18.14 -3.97
N PRO A 232 0.56 17.43 -5.12
CA PRO A 232 1.83 17.14 -5.77
C PRO A 232 2.54 18.39 -6.31
N ALA A 233 1.84 19.52 -6.50
CA ALA A 233 2.44 20.76 -7.00
C ALA A 233 3.38 21.43 -5.97
N THR A 234 3.34 20.97 -4.72
CA THR A 234 4.19 21.49 -3.63
C THR A 234 5.62 20.93 -3.68
N ASN A 235 5.87 19.80 -4.36
CA ASN A 235 7.13 19.08 -4.30
C ASN A 235 7.48 18.42 -5.66
N GLU A 236 8.65 18.72 -6.22
CA GLU A 236 9.06 18.19 -7.54
C GLU A 236 9.16 16.66 -7.58
N SER A 237 9.61 16.02 -6.48
CA SER A 237 9.68 14.55 -6.39
C SER A 237 8.29 13.92 -6.33
N ALA A 238 7.34 14.56 -5.63
CA ALA A 238 5.94 14.14 -5.62
C ALA A 238 5.32 14.30 -7.01
N MET A 239 5.56 15.46 -7.63
CA MET A 239 5.10 15.76 -8.98
C MET A 239 5.59 14.72 -9.99
N ALA A 240 6.84 14.29 -9.90
CA ALA A 240 7.39 13.25 -10.78
C ALA A 240 6.61 11.92 -10.71
N LYS A 241 5.95 11.62 -9.58
CA LYS A 241 5.13 10.39 -9.46
C LYS A 241 3.81 10.47 -10.21
N VAL A 242 3.28 11.67 -10.46
CA VAL A 242 1.92 11.87 -10.98
C VAL A 242 1.84 12.70 -12.26
N ILE A 243 2.96 13.26 -12.70
CA ILE A 243 3.02 14.09 -13.90
C ILE A 243 2.55 13.30 -15.13
N GLY A 244 1.69 13.92 -15.94
CA GLY A 244 1.01 13.32 -17.08
C GLY A 244 -0.26 12.54 -16.74
N LEU A 245 -0.63 12.42 -15.46
CA LEU A 245 -1.75 11.56 -15.01
C LEU A 245 -3.00 12.32 -14.58
N ALA A 246 -3.13 13.59 -14.96
CA ALA A 246 -4.34 14.38 -14.68
C ALA A 246 -5.61 13.75 -15.27
N ASP A 247 -5.47 12.95 -16.32
CA ASP A 247 -6.56 12.18 -16.93
C ASP A 247 -6.40 10.67 -16.69
N GLY A 248 -5.58 10.25 -15.72
CA GLY A 248 -5.31 8.85 -15.36
C GLY A 248 -4.15 8.20 -16.13
N PRO A 249 -3.81 6.93 -15.86
CA PRO A 249 -4.40 6.00 -14.89
C PRO A 249 -3.85 6.16 -13.45
N LEU A 250 -4.63 6.77 -12.56
CA LEU A 250 -4.22 7.17 -11.21
C LEU A 250 -5.26 6.81 -10.15
N ILE A 251 -4.82 6.21 -9.05
CA ILE A 251 -5.63 6.02 -7.83
C ILE A 251 -4.90 6.68 -6.67
N ALA A 252 -5.56 7.61 -6.00
CA ALA A 252 -5.08 8.21 -4.77
C ALA A 252 -5.83 7.63 -3.58
N LEU A 253 -5.09 7.13 -2.61
CA LEU A 253 -5.62 6.50 -1.41
C LEU A 253 -5.69 7.56 -0.32
N GLY A 254 -6.90 7.92 0.13
CA GLY A 254 -7.11 8.86 1.23
C GLY A 254 -7.92 10.11 0.86
N ALA A 255 -8.73 10.57 1.81
CA ALA A 255 -9.60 11.74 1.68
C ALA A 255 -8.83 13.05 1.50
N GLU A 256 -7.56 13.10 1.90
CA GLU A 256 -6.70 14.28 1.77
C GLU A 256 -6.47 14.72 0.32
N PHE A 257 -6.66 13.82 -0.64
CA PHE A 257 -6.64 14.12 -2.08
C PHE A 257 -7.96 14.73 -2.58
N GLU A 258 -8.96 14.83 -1.72
CA GLU A 258 -10.29 15.40 -1.94
C GLU A 258 -11.10 14.65 -3.00
N SER A 259 -10.98 15.06 -4.26
CA SER A 259 -11.77 14.49 -5.35
C SER A 259 -10.92 14.30 -6.59
N PRO A 260 -11.30 13.41 -7.52
CA PRO A 260 -10.59 13.22 -8.78
C PRO A 260 -10.37 14.52 -9.55
N THR A 261 -11.37 15.41 -9.56
CA THR A 261 -11.28 16.71 -10.25
C THR A 261 -10.28 17.65 -9.60
N VAL A 262 -10.27 17.73 -8.26
CA VAL A 262 -9.31 18.56 -7.52
C VAL A 262 -7.89 18.04 -7.71
N LEU A 263 -7.68 16.73 -7.58
CA LEU A 263 -6.37 16.12 -7.80
C LEU A 263 -5.87 16.32 -9.23
N ALA A 264 -6.73 16.08 -10.23
CA ALA A 264 -6.39 16.32 -11.64
C ALA A 264 -5.99 17.78 -11.90
N GLN A 265 -6.71 18.73 -11.30
CA GLN A 265 -6.38 20.15 -11.40
C GLN A 265 -5.03 20.47 -10.78
N ARG A 266 -4.73 19.96 -9.57
CA ARG A 266 -3.41 20.13 -8.91
C ARG A 266 -2.26 19.56 -9.75
N ILE A 267 -2.47 18.42 -10.41
CA ILE A 267 -1.47 17.85 -11.33
C ILE A 267 -1.22 18.80 -12.50
N ARG A 268 -2.27 19.37 -13.11
CA ARG A 268 -2.12 20.33 -14.22
C ARG A 268 -1.41 21.61 -13.78
N GLU A 269 -1.77 22.15 -12.61
CA GLU A 269 -1.09 23.32 -12.03
C GLU A 269 0.39 23.05 -11.73
N GLY A 270 0.70 21.85 -11.21
CA GLY A 270 2.08 21.39 -11.01
C GLY A 270 2.85 21.24 -12.32
N GLU A 271 2.23 20.71 -13.37
CA GLU A 271 2.80 20.64 -14.72
C GLU A 271 3.18 22.02 -15.25
N GLU A 272 2.25 22.98 -15.18
CA GLU A 272 2.49 24.36 -15.62
C GLU A 272 3.63 25.02 -14.84
N LYS A 273 3.63 24.85 -13.51
CA LYS A 273 4.67 25.38 -12.63
C LYS A 273 6.05 24.81 -12.97
N PHE A 274 6.21 23.49 -12.94
CA PHE A 274 7.54 22.88 -13.01
C PHE A 274 8.08 22.74 -14.44
N LEU A 275 7.22 22.56 -15.46
CA LEU A 275 7.66 22.52 -16.86
C LEU A 275 7.76 23.95 -17.45
N GLY A 276 6.90 24.88 -17.03
CA GLY A 276 6.95 26.28 -17.46
C GLY A 276 8.19 27.04 -16.95
N GLU A 277 8.63 26.74 -15.73
CA GLU A 277 9.87 27.31 -15.15
C GLU A 277 11.16 26.80 -15.82
N LYS A 278 11.15 25.61 -16.45
CA LYS A 278 12.29 25.10 -17.22
C LYS A 278 12.38 25.74 -18.61
N SER A 279 11.26 26.11 -19.22
CA SER A 279 11.27 26.82 -20.52
C SER A 279 11.72 28.29 -20.44
N THR A 280 11.81 28.88 -19.24
CA THR A 280 12.16 30.29 -19.03
C THR A 280 13.58 30.50 -18.47
N ARG A 281 14.30 29.43 -18.09
CA ARG A 281 15.72 29.51 -17.77
C ARG A 281 16.55 29.40 -19.05
N PRO A 282 17.36 30.42 -19.43
CA PRO A 282 18.28 30.29 -20.55
C PRO A 282 19.29 29.20 -20.23
N SER A 283 19.56 28.34 -21.22
CA SER A 283 20.66 27.37 -21.17
C SER A 283 21.97 28.11 -20.94
N GLU A 284 22.58 27.95 -19.76
CA GLU A 284 23.99 28.30 -19.52
C GLU A 284 24.93 27.25 -20.14
#